data_AF-A0A9Q9VMI9-F1
#
_entry.id   AF-A0A9Q9VMI9-F1
#
_cell.length_a   1.000
_cell.length_b   1.000
_cell.length_c   1.000
_cell.angle_alpha   90.00
_cell.angle_beta   90.00
_cell.angle_gamma   90.00
#
_symmetry.space_group_name_H-M   'P 1'
#
loop_
_entity.id
_entity.type
_entity.pdbx_description
1 polymer ?
#
loop_
_entity_poly.entity_id
_entity_poly.type
_entity_poly.pdbx_seq_one_letter_code
_entity_poly.pdbx_strand_id
1 'polypeptide(L)'
;MAESLICNNTQSRVSSVLNRDVRQFGKKFMFDSNEETCWNSDQGESQWVVLEFPQPVKVSELRLQFQGGFSGKSCKLEGSAKEKDLKHIVDFYPEDNNCLQISFHVAQYSSLAIATFCHF
;
A
#
# COMPACT_ATOMS: atom_id res chain seq x y z
N MET A 1 -19.50 -8.84 4.99
CA MET A 1 -18.65 -7.95 4.15
C MET A 1 -17.55 -7.42 5.05
N ALA A 2 -16.29 -7.44 4.60
CA ALA A 2 -15.20 -6.81 5.33
C ALA A 2 -15.23 -5.30 5.05
N GLU A 3 -15.12 -4.47 6.07
CA GLU A 3 -15.06 -3.01 5.94
C GLU A 3 -13.61 -2.56 5.69
N SER A 4 -13.44 -1.44 4.99
CA SER A 4 -12.13 -0.82 4.84
C SER A 4 -11.58 -0.39 6.20
N LEU A 5 -10.32 -0.73 6.48
CA LEU A 5 -9.60 -0.27 7.66
C LEU A 5 -9.07 1.17 7.50
N ILE A 6 -9.03 1.67 6.26
CA ILE A 6 -8.58 3.02 5.95
C ILE A 6 -9.70 4.00 6.29
N CYS A 7 -9.39 5.00 7.10
CA CYS A 7 -10.31 6.08 7.47
C CYS A 7 -9.62 7.44 7.41
N ASN A 8 -10.36 8.52 7.67
CA ASN A 8 -9.83 9.89 7.63
C ASN A 8 -8.68 10.15 8.62
N ASN A 9 -8.52 9.30 9.63
CA ASN A 9 -7.45 9.39 10.62
C ASN A 9 -6.26 8.47 10.29
N THR A 10 -6.36 7.66 9.23
CA THR A 10 -5.24 6.84 8.76
C THR A 10 -4.18 7.75 8.17
N GLN A 11 -2.98 7.72 8.72
CA GLN A 11 -1.85 8.44 8.15
C GLN A 11 -1.17 7.57 7.10
N SER A 12 -0.69 8.19 6.03
CA SER A 12 0.04 7.50 4.97
C SER A 12 1.40 8.13 4.73
N ARG A 13 2.40 7.31 4.44
CA ARG A 13 3.74 7.73 4.01
C ARG A 13 4.12 6.93 2.77
N VAL A 14 4.89 7.56 1.89
CA VAL A 14 5.38 6.94 0.66
C VAL A 14 6.88 7.18 0.53
N SER A 15 7.59 6.26 -0.12
CA SER A 15 9.03 6.32 -0.31
C SER A 15 9.48 7.56 -1.11
N SER A 16 8.78 7.86 -2.19
CA SER A 16 9.09 8.93 -3.14
C SER A 16 7.84 9.39 -3.89
N VAL A 17 7.95 10.47 -4.66
CA VAL A 17 6.91 10.95 -5.58
C VAL A 17 7.61 11.36 -6.85
N LEU A 18 7.15 10.87 -8.01
CA LEU A 18 7.75 11.11 -9.31
C LEU A 18 8.04 12.60 -9.52
N ASN A 19 9.31 12.94 -9.79
CA ASN A 19 9.78 14.32 -9.99
C ASN A 19 9.46 15.29 -8.83
N ARG A 20 9.17 14.75 -7.64
CA ARG A 20 8.66 15.49 -6.47
C ARG A 20 7.34 16.24 -6.73
N ASP A 21 6.60 15.88 -7.79
CA ASP A 21 5.34 16.53 -8.15
C ASP A 21 4.19 15.94 -7.32
N VAL A 22 4.09 16.41 -6.08
CA VAL A 22 3.01 16.02 -5.15
C VAL A 22 1.63 16.47 -5.66
N ARG A 23 1.55 17.45 -6.57
CA ARG A 23 0.27 17.94 -7.09
C ARG A 23 -0.35 16.96 -8.06
N GLN A 24 0.46 16.23 -8.83
CA GLN A 24 -0.01 15.28 -9.85
C GLN A 24 0.16 13.81 -9.45
N PHE A 25 1.17 13.47 -8.64
CA PHE A 25 1.53 12.08 -8.34
C PHE A 25 1.58 11.76 -6.84
N GLY A 26 1.09 12.68 -5.99
CA GLY A 26 1.14 12.52 -4.54
C GLY A 26 0.26 11.38 -4.00
N LYS A 27 0.62 10.86 -2.82
CA LYS A 27 -0.09 9.77 -2.12
C LYS A 27 -1.60 9.95 -1.93
N LYS A 28 -2.13 11.18 -1.99
CA LYS A 28 -3.58 11.45 -1.90
C LYS A 28 -4.37 10.74 -3.00
N PHE A 29 -3.76 10.56 -4.17
CA PHE A 29 -4.38 9.92 -5.33
C PHE A 29 -4.54 8.40 -5.18
N MET A 30 -4.03 7.80 -4.09
CA MET A 30 -4.39 6.41 -3.74
C MET A 30 -5.76 6.30 -3.07
N PHE A 31 -6.33 7.42 -2.60
CA PHE A 31 -7.51 7.41 -1.72
C PHE A 31 -8.64 8.32 -2.20
N ASP A 32 -8.52 8.93 -3.38
CA ASP A 32 -9.52 9.86 -3.91
C ASP A 32 -10.63 9.19 -4.74
N SER A 33 -10.59 7.86 -4.85
CA SER A 33 -11.57 7.05 -5.58
C SER A 33 -11.64 7.38 -7.07
N ASN A 34 -10.58 7.94 -7.66
CA ASN A 34 -10.49 8.21 -9.09
C ASN A 34 -9.49 7.26 -9.76
N GLU A 35 -10.00 6.36 -10.62
CA GLU A 35 -9.20 5.36 -11.35
C GLU A 35 -8.21 5.98 -12.34
N GLU A 36 -8.43 7.23 -12.76
CA GLU A 36 -7.53 7.94 -13.67
C GLU A 36 -6.30 8.53 -12.96
N THR A 37 -6.30 8.57 -11.63
CA THR A 37 -5.20 9.11 -10.83
C THR A 37 -4.52 8.02 -10.01
N CYS A 38 -3.22 8.20 -9.73
CA CYS A 38 -2.49 7.30 -8.85
C CYS A 38 -1.36 8.03 -8.12
N TRP A 39 -0.85 7.40 -7.07
CA TRP A 39 0.50 7.72 -6.61
C TRP A 39 1.52 7.11 -7.56
N ASN A 40 2.50 7.91 -7.97
CA ASN A 40 3.62 7.44 -8.80
C ASN A 40 4.93 7.75 -8.08
N SER A 41 5.77 6.73 -7.90
CA SER A 41 7.09 6.85 -7.29
C SER A 41 8.16 7.29 -8.30
N ASP A 42 9.28 7.82 -7.82
CA ASP A 42 10.49 7.89 -8.63
C ASP A 42 11.04 6.48 -8.92
N GLN A 43 11.95 6.39 -9.89
CA GLN A 43 12.71 5.16 -10.15
C GLN A 43 13.56 4.78 -8.93
N GLY A 44 13.72 3.48 -8.69
CA GLY A 44 14.57 2.95 -7.62
C GLY A 44 14.24 1.49 -7.32
N GLU A 45 15.13 0.82 -6.59
CA GLU A 45 15.06 -0.63 -6.38
C GLU A 45 13.88 -1.07 -5.51
N SER A 46 13.41 -0.23 -4.58
CA SER A 46 12.29 -0.55 -3.69
C SER A 46 11.50 0.70 -3.36
N GLN A 47 10.20 0.67 -3.67
CA GLN A 47 9.26 1.73 -3.32
C GLN A 47 8.22 1.19 -2.35
N TRP A 48 7.75 2.04 -1.45
CA TRP A 48 6.89 1.59 -0.37
C TRP A 48 5.80 2.57 -0.01
N VAL A 49 4.72 2.01 0.52
CA VAL A 49 3.60 2.72 1.13
C VAL A 49 3.42 2.21 2.55
N VAL A 50 3.43 3.12 3.52
CA VAL A 50 3.14 2.82 4.92
C VAL A 50 1.79 3.44 5.28
N LEU A 51 0.91 2.66 5.90
CA LEU A 51 -0.34 3.11 6.49
C LEU A 51 -0.28 2.93 8.00
N GLU A 52 -0.63 3.99 8.73
CA GLU A 52 -0.64 4.04 10.19
C GLU A 52 -2.07 4.28 10.64
N PHE A 53 -2.60 3.34 11.42
CA PHE A 53 -3.98 3.36 11.88
C PHE A 53 -4.08 4.09 13.23
N PRO A 54 -5.20 4.78 13.50
CA PRO A 54 -5.40 5.50 14.76
C PRO A 54 -5.48 4.57 15.98
N GLN A 55 -5.72 3.28 15.75
CA GLN A 55 -5.81 2.24 16.77
C GLN A 55 -5.37 0.90 16.19
N PRO A 56 -5.06 -0.11 17.02
CA PRO A 56 -4.74 -1.44 16.52
C PRO A 56 -5.90 -2.02 15.71
N VAL A 57 -5.62 -2.47 14.49
CA VAL A 57 -6.58 -3.09 13.58
C VAL A 57 -6.21 -4.54 13.30
N LYS A 58 -7.20 -5.34 12.91
CA LYS A 58 -6.98 -6.70 12.43
C LYS A 58 -6.99 -6.71 10.91
N VAL A 59 -5.83 -6.94 10.31
CA VAL A 59 -5.70 -7.02 8.85
C VAL A 59 -6.02 -8.44 8.39
N SER A 60 -7.02 -8.57 7.53
CA SER A 60 -7.45 -9.84 6.93
C SER A 60 -7.11 -9.95 5.45
N GLU A 61 -7.01 -8.81 4.77
CA GLU A 61 -6.87 -8.71 3.32
C GLU A 61 -6.24 -7.36 2.97
N LEU A 62 -5.42 -7.35 1.92
CA LEU A 62 -4.96 -6.15 1.25
C LEU A 62 -5.48 -6.18 -0.19
N ARG A 63 -6.08 -5.08 -0.62
CA ARG A 63 -6.50 -4.84 -2.00
C ARG A 63 -5.65 -3.73 -2.57
N LEU A 64 -5.13 -3.95 -3.78
CA LEU A 64 -4.29 -2.99 -4.48
C LEU A 64 -4.63 -3.00 -5.97
N GLN A 65 -4.48 -1.85 -6.61
CA GLN A 65 -4.75 -1.66 -8.03
C GLN A 65 -3.63 -0.79 -8.60
N PHE A 66 -3.00 -1.26 -9.67
CA PHE A 66 -2.08 -0.46 -10.47
C PHE A 66 -2.85 0.16 -11.64
N GLN A 67 -2.27 1.14 -12.35
CA GLN A 67 -2.88 1.66 -13.59
C GLN A 67 -2.61 0.76 -14.82
N GLY A 68 -1.67 -0.19 -14.71
CA GLY A 68 -1.21 -1.04 -15.80
C GLY A 68 -0.12 -0.38 -16.66
N GLY A 69 0.74 -1.21 -17.25
CA GLY A 69 1.93 -0.81 -18.02
C GLY A 69 3.18 -0.58 -17.14
N PHE A 70 3.00 -0.52 -15.82
CA PHE A 70 4.07 -0.47 -14.82
C PHE A 70 3.51 -0.86 -13.44
N SER A 71 3.75 -2.11 -13.03
CA SER A 71 3.35 -2.63 -11.71
C SER A 71 4.56 -3.14 -10.92
N GLY A 72 4.38 -3.28 -9.60
CA GLY A 72 5.36 -3.97 -8.77
C GLY A 72 5.37 -5.46 -9.14
N LYS A 73 6.56 -6.02 -9.38
CA LYS A 73 6.73 -7.44 -9.76
C LYS A 73 6.78 -8.37 -8.56
N SER A 74 7.52 -7.95 -7.53
CA SER A 74 7.65 -8.68 -6.27
C SER A 74 7.39 -7.70 -5.15
N CYS A 75 6.32 -7.94 -4.41
CA CYS A 75 5.94 -7.11 -3.29
C CYS A 75 5.87 -7.93 -2.01
N LYS A 76 6.04 -7.25 -0.88
CA LYS A 76 5.86 -7.83 0.45
C LYS A 76 5.02 -6.91 1.30
N LEU A 77 4.15 -7.51 2.10
CA LEU A 77 3.48 -6.82 3.18
C LEU A 77 4.23 -7.10 4.48
N GLU A 78 4.52 -6.02 5.19
CA GLU A 78 4.99 -6.05 6.56
C GLU A 78 3.98 -5.33 7.46
N GLY A 79 3.90 -5.73 8.72
CA GLY A 79 3.04 -5.09 9.69
C GLY A 79 3.68 -5.02 11.06
N SER A 80 3.22 -4.07 11.86
CA SER A 80 3.76 -3.88 13.20
C SER A 80 2.69 -3.49 14.21
N ALA A 81 2.83 -4.02 15.42
CA ALA A 81 2.12 -3.56 16.62
C ALA A 81 2.79 -2.33 17.28
N LYS A 82 3.97 -1.90 16.82
CA LYS A 82 4.71 -0.70 17.25
C LYS A 82 5.50 -0.12 16.06
N GLU A 83 5.33 1.16 15.74
CA GLU A 83 5.85 1.83 14.51
C GLU A 83 7.25 1.40 13.99
N LYS A 84 8.17 0.98 14.87
CA LYS A 84 9.57 0.67 14.55
C LYS A 84 9.93 -0.80 14.31
N ASP A 85 8.99 -1.75 14.46
CA ASP A 85 9.26 -3.20 14.37
C ASP A 85 8.40 -3.88 13.30
N LEU A 86 8.57 -3.46 12.03
CA LEU A 86 7.88 -4.07 10.90
C LEU A 86 8.31 -5.53 10.74
N LYS A 87 7.32 -6.43 10.72
CA LYS A 87 7.52 -7.87 10.53
C LYS A 87 6.87 -8.31 9.25
N HIS A 88 7.59 -9.14 8.51
CA HIS A 88 7.07 -9.79 7.31
C HIS A 88 5.77 -10.54 7.61
N ILE A 89 4.74 -10.29 6.81
CA ILE A 89 3.45 -10.99 6.86
C ILE A 89 3.36 -11.96 5.67
N VAL A 90 3.57 -11.46 4.45
CA VAL A 90 3.40 -12.25 3.23
C VAL A 90 4.04 -11.57 2.02
N ASP A 91 4.57 -12.38 1.10
CA ASP A 91 4.99 -11.96 -0.24
C ASP A 91 3.82 -12.10 -1.23
N PHE A 92 3.73 -11.19 -2.19
CA PHE A 92 2.72 -11.23 -3.25
C PHE A 92 3.25 -10.64 -4.56
N TYR A 93 2.64 -11.05 -5.68
CA TYR A 93 3.13 -10.77 -7.04
C TYR A 93 1.99 -10.18 -7.87
N PRO A 94 1.86 -8.85 -7.91
CA PRO A 94 0.84 -8.19 -8.71
C PRO A 94 0.99 -8.44 -10.20
N GLU A 95 -0.13 -8.67 -10.88
CA GLU A 95 -0.23 -8.65 -12.32
C GLU A 95 -0.12 -7.22 -12.85
N ASP A 96 0.52 -7.03 -14.00
CA ASP A 96 0.60 -5.72 -14.67
C ASP A 96 -0.69 -5.42 -15.43
N ASN A 97 -1.75 -5.11 -14.69
CA ASN A 97 -3.04 -4.70 -15.23
C ASN A 97 -3.71 -3.68 -14.31
N ASN A 98 -4.82 -3.13 -14.79
CA ASN A 98 -5.61 -2.13 -14.06
C ASN A 98 -6.73 -2.73 -13.21
N CYS A 99 -6.75 -4.05 -12.99
CA CYS A 99 -7.78 -4.68 -12.18
C CYS A 99 -7.44 -4.53 -10.69
N LEU A 100 -8.47 -4.43 -9.84
CA LEU A 100 -8.30 -4.53 -8.39
C LEU A 100 -7.88 -5.96 -8.02
N GLN A 101 -6.72 -6.09 -7.39
CA GLN A 101 -6.11 -7.37 -7.04
C GLN A 101 -6.12 -7.56 -5.52
N ILE A 102 -6.44 -8.78 -5.09
CA ILE A 102 -6.39 -9.19 -3.68
C ILE A 102 -5.07 -9.92 -3.48
N SER A 103 -4.20 -9.39 -2.60
CA SER A 103 -2.86 -9.94 -2.46
C SER A 103 -2.77 -11.14 -1.51
N PHE A 104 -3.65 -11.26 -0.52
CA PHE A 104 -3.64 -12.39 0.42
C PHE A 104 -4.90 -12.44 1.31
N HIS A 105 -5.14 -13.61 1.90
CA HIS A 105 -5.93 -13.76 3.13
C HIS A 105 -5.01 -14.14 4.29
N VAL A 106 -4.92 -13.28 5.32
CA VAL A 106 -4.12 -13.53 6.52
C VAL A 106 -5.03 -13.86 7.70
N ALA A 107 -4.58 -14.79 8.55
CA ALA A 107 -5.17 -15.03 9.86
C ALA A 107 -5.00 -13.77 10.74
N GLN A 108 -5.96 -12.86 10.69
CA GLN A 108 -6.14 -11.67 11.53
C GLN A 108 -4.88 -11.19 12.28
N TYR A 109 -4.00 -10.46 11.58
CA TYR A 109 -2.81 -9.90 12.23
C TYR A 109 -3.16 -8.56 12.88
N SER A 110 -2.93 -8.43 14.20
CA SER A 110 -3.13 -7.17 14.93
C SER A 110 -1.99 -6.21 14.63
N SER A 111 -2.28 -5.03 14.10
CA SER A 111 -1.27 -4.05 13.71
C SER A 111 -1.73 -2.62 13.93
N LEU A 112 -0.78 -1.76 14.31
CA LEU A 112 -0.91 -0.30 14.29
C LEU A 112 -0.46 0.29 12.95
N ALA A 113 0.42 -0.40 12.24
CA ALA A 113 0.90 0.03 10.94
C ALA A 113 1.09 -1.16 10.01
N ILE A 114 0.87 -0.93 8.72
CA ILE A 114 1.27 -1.85 7.65
C ILE A 114 2.14 -1.11 6.63
N ALA A 115 3.09 -1.82 6.05
CA ALA A 115 4.00 -1.32 5.04
C ALA A 115 4.01 -2.29 3.85
N THR A 116 3.64 -1.79 2.68
CA THR A 116 3.77 -2.52 1.43
C THR A 116 5.04 -2.06 0.74
N PHE A 117 5.93 -2.99 0.44
CA PHE A 117 7.14 -2.74 -0.35
C PHE A 117 6.99 -3.42 -1.70
N CYS A 118 7.34 -2.72 -2.78
CA CYS A 118 7.30 -3.27 -4.13
C CYS A 118 8.62 -3.01 -4.85
N HIS A 119 9.10 -4.05 -5.50
CA HIS A 119 10.23 -4.01 -6.43
C HIS A 119 9.66 -3.96 -7.86
N PHE A 120 10.14 -3.00 -8.65
CA PHE A 120 9.66 -2.68 -10.01
C PHE A 120 10.69 -3.09 -11.06
#